data_AF-A0A5K3FWX3-F1
#
_entry.id   AF-A0A5K3FWX3-F1
#
_cell.length_a   1.000
_cell.length_b   1.000
_cell.length_c   1.000
_cell.angle_alpha   90.00
_cell.angle_beta   90.00
_cell.angle_gamma   90.00
#
_symmetry.space_group_name_H-M   'P 1'
#
loop_
_entity.id
_entity.type
_entity.pdbx_description
1 polymer ?
#
loop_
_entity_poly.entity_id
_entity_poly.type
_entity_poly.pdbx_seq_one_letter_code
_entity_poly.pdbx_strand_id
1 'polypeptide(L)'
;MVWSQSTAVGCAIKTFQNNGLLYTTCIYKPGDYTVRDRPYEGGQSCTKCPNGFACYRNQCTNSSSTSPTTSSATITSTLQLVLSLMLILRGFV
;
A
#
# COMPACT_ATOMS: atom_id res chain seq x y z
N MET A 1 4.24 1.28 12.60
CA MET A 1 4.56 2.74 12.60
C MET A 1 3.28 3.50 12.90
N VAL A 2 3.32 4.47 13.81
CA VAL A 2 2.13 5.19 14.34
C VAL A 2 2.33 6.70 14.43
N TRP A 3 3.33 7.24 13.73
CA TRP A 3 3.63 8.67 13.76
C TRP A 3 2.60 9.44 12.93
N SER A 4 1.76 10.24 13.60
CA SER A 4 0.63 10.95 12.98
C SER A 4 1.03 11.96 11.92
N GLN A 5 2.26 12.49 11.99
CA GLN A 5 2.77 13.44 11.01
C GLN A 5 3.30 12.76 9.73
N SER A 6 3.61 11.45 9.77
CA SER A 6 4.12 10.74 8.59
C SER A 6 2.98 10.43 7.63
N THR A 7 3.09 10.92 6.39
CA THR A 7 2.07 10.81 5.35
C THR A 7 2.45 9.86 4.21
N ALA A 8 3.71 9.42 4.15
CA ALA A 8 4.17 8.46 3.15
C ALA A 8 5.19 7.48 3.75
N VAL A 9 5.25 6.29 3.14
CA VAL A 9 6.22 5.23 3.46
C VAL A 9 6.78 4.63 2.17
N GLY A 10 8.07 4.37 2.14
CA GLY A 10 8.73 3.57 1.10
C GLY A 10 9.51 2.44 1.74
N CYS A 11 9.38 1.22 1.22
CA CYS A 11 10.07 0.05 1.77
C CYS A 11 10.89 -0.66 0.69
N ALA A 12 11.97 -1.32 1.12
CA ALA A 12 12.80 -2.18 0.29
C ALA A 12 13.09 -3.49 1.02
N ILE A 13 13.09 -4.60 0.27
CA ILE A 13 13.36 -5.94 0.79
C ILE A 13 14.56 -6.53 0.04
N LYS A 14 15.50 -7.14 0.77
CA LYS A 14 16.66 -7.82 0.22
C LYS A 14 16.80 -9.22 0.83
N THR A 15 16.93 -10.22 -0.03
CA THR A 15 17.29 -11.59 0.35
C THR A 15 18.80 -11.77 0.33
N PHE A 16 19.35 -12.47 1.33
CA PHE A 16 20.75 -12.91 1.35
C PHE A 16 20.82 -14.40 1.04
N GLN A 17 21.50 -14.74 -0.06
CA GLN A 17 21.53 -16.10 -0.60
C GLN A 17 22.18 -17.12 0.35
N ASN A 18 23.16 -16.70 1.15
CA ASN A 18 23.93 -17.64 1.96
C ASN A 18 23.16 -18.22 3.15
N ASN A 19 22.16 -17.51 3.69
CA ASN A 19 21.48 -17.89 4.92
C ASN A 19 19.95 -17.86 4.81
N GLY A 20 19.39 -17.54 3.63
CA GLY A 20 17.94 -17.35 3.45
C GLY A 20 17.35 -16.14 4.19
N LEU A 21 18.21 -15.25 4.73
CA LEU A 21 17.79 -14.11 5.53
C LEU A 21 17.16 -13.03 4.63
N LEU A 22 16.00 -12.53 5.07
CA LEU A 22 15.28 -11.41 4.48
C LEU A 22 15.48 -10.16 5.32
N TYR A 23 16.00 -9.10 4.72
CA TYR A 23 16.10 -7.78 5.32
C TYR A 23 15.07 -6.87 4.70
N THR A 24 14.18 -6.32 5.53
CA THR A 24 13.20 -5.33 5.12
C THR A 24 13.54 -4.01 5.81
N THR A 25 13.65 -2.94 5.03
CA THR A 25 13.79 -1.58 5.53
C THR A 25 12.66 -0.71 5.02
N CYS A 26 12.17 0.19 5.87
CA CYS A 26 11.13 1.16 5.51
C CYS A 26 11.56 2.55 5.98
N ILE A 27 11.29 3.55 5.14
CA ILE A 27 11.57 4.97 5.37
C ILE A 27 10.23 5.71 5.35
N TYR A 28 10.03 6.61 6.30
CA TYR A 28 8.80 7.39 6.46
C TYR A 28 9.05 8.87 6.13
N LYS A 29 8.05 9.52 5.53
CA LYS A 29 8.06 10.95 5.21
C LYS A 29 6.84 11.66 5.81
N PRO A 30 7.00 12.83 6.45
CA PRO A 30 8.26 13.31 7.03
C PRO A 30 8.84 12.26 8.00
N GLY A 31 10.18 12.20 8.00
CA GLY A 31 10.97 11.34 8.88
C GLY A 31 11.51 12.09 10.09
N ASP A 32 10.90 13.23 10.43
CA ASP A 32 11.30 14.03 11.58
C ASP A 32 10.68 13.42 12.85
N TYR A 33 11.54 12.84 13.67
CA TYR A 33 11.20 12.30 14.98
C TYR A 33 12.22 12.81 15.99
N THR A 34 11.79 13.77 16.79
CA THR A 34 12.45 14.16 18.03
C THR A 34 12.15 13.08 19.07
N VAL A 35 13.19 12.44 19.62
CA VAL A 35 13.10 11.27 20.52
C VAL A 35 12.23 11.51 21.78
N ARG A 36 11.99 12.78 22.14
CA ARG A 36 11.18 13.16 23.31
C ARG A 36 9.70 13.35 23.02
N ASP A 37 9.28 13.35 21.75
CA ASP A 37 7.89 13.67 21.38
C ASP A 37 7.01 12.42 21.30
N ARG A 38 5.71 12.63 21.52
CA ARG A 38 4.70 11.57 21.39
C ARG A 38 4.40 11.35 19.91
N PRO A 39 4.21 10.09 19.45
CA PRO A 39 3.88 9.82 18.05
C PRO A 39 2.61 10.46 17.52
N TYR A 40 1.68 10.75 18.42
CA TYR A 40 0.42 11.40 18.12
C TYR A 40 -0.09 12.10 19.38
N GLU A 41 -0.99 13.05 19.16
CA GLU A 41 -1.73 13.68 20.25
C GLU A 41 -2.83 12.73 20.76
N GLY A 42 -2.93 12.57 22.08
CA GLY A 42 -3.98 11.77 22.69
C GLY A 42 -5.33 12.49 22.63
N GLY A 43 -6.38 11.78 22.22
CA GLY A 43 -7.74 12.34 22.14
C GLY A 43 -8.69 11.45 21.35
N GLN A 44 -9.91 11.93 21.13
CA GLN A 44 -10.87 11.25 20.27
C GLN A 44 -10.39 11.27 18.82
N SER A 45 -10.46 10.12 18.15
CA SER A 45 -10.03 9.93 16.76
C SER A 45 -10.61 10.99 15.82
N CYS A 46 -9.81 11.43 14.86
CA CYS A 46 -10.20 12.35 13.78
C CYS A 46 -10.65 13.77 14.21
N THR A 47 -10.62 14.13 15.50
CA THR A 47 -10.99 15.47 15.97
C THR A 47 -10.03 16.57 15.51
N LYS A 48 -8.82 16.20 15.09
CA LYS A 48 -7.78 17.10 14.58
C LYS A 48 -7.26 16.72 13.20
N CYS A 49 -8.12 16.16 12.35
CA CYS A 49 -7.73 15.96 10.95
C CYS A 49 -7.47 17.32 10.27
N PRO A 50 -6.46 17.44 9.39
CA PRO A 50 -6.25 18.66 8.62
C PRO A 50 -7.47 18.99 7.74
N ASN A 51 -7.64 20.27 7.42
CA ASN A 51 -8.72 20.72 6.55
C ASN A 51 -8.69 19.98 5.20
N GLY A 52 -9.86 19.51 4.76
CA GLY A 52 -10.01 18.75 3.51
C GLY A 52 -9.73 17.24 3.63
N PHE A 53 -9.40 16.74 4.83
CA PHE A 53 -9.27 15.30 5.08
C PHE A 53 -10.55 14.73 5.68
N ALA A 54 -10.95 13.56 5.19
CA ALA A 54 -12.04 12.78 5.75
C ALA A 54 -11.52 11.81 6.81
N CYS A 55 -12.39 11.41 7.73
CA CYS A 55 -12.08 10.33 8.66
C CYS A 55 -12.43 8.98 8.01
N TYR A 56 -11.45 8.10 7.87
CA TYR A 56 -11.63 6.74 7.41
C TYR A 56 -10.91 5.77 8.34
N ARG A 57 -11.66 4.84 8.95
CA ARG A 57 -11.11 3.84 9.89
C ARG A 57 -10.20 4.46 10.96
N ASN A 58 -10.65 5.55 11.58
CA ASN A 58 -9.93 6.33 12.59
C ASN A 58 -8.63 7.00 12.10
N GLN A 59 -8.46 7.19 10.79
CA GLN A 59 -7.32 7.87 10.19
C GLN A 59 -7.78 9.00 9.27
N CYS A 60 -7.00 10.07 9.18
CA CYS A 60 -7.25 11.17 8.27
C CYS A 60 -6.81 10.78 6.87
N THR A 61 -7.73 10.80 5.90
CA THR A 61 -7.47 10.48 4.50
C THR A 61 -7.88 11.62 3.58
N ASN A 62 -7.13 11.84 2.50
CA ASN A 62 -7.49 12.79 1.46
C ASN A 62 -8.03 12.02 0.25
N SER A 63 -9.17 12.43 -0.31
CA SER A 63 -9.76 11.82 -1.51
C SER A 63 -8.79 11.80 -2.70
N SER A 64 -7.88 12.78 -2.80
CA SER A 64 -6.83 12.85 -3.84
C SER A 64 -5.68 11.86 -3.65
N SER A 65 -5.53 11.26 -2.46
CA SER A 65 -4.45 10.29 -2.16
C SER A 65 -4.81 8.84 -2.47
N THR A 66 -6.02 8.60 -3.00
CA THR A 66 -6.42 7.31 -3.55
C THR A 66 -5.71 7.08 -4.88
N SER A 67 -4.44 6.69 -4.84
CA SER A 67 -3.84 6.01 -5.99
C SER A 67 -4.71 4.78 -6.26
N PRO A 68 -5.13 4.52 -7.52
CA PRO A 68 -5.86 3.30 -7.81
C PRO A 68 -4.99 2.14 -7.36
N THR A 69 -5.43 1.38 -6.37
CA THR A 69 -4.87 0.08 -6.04
C THR A 69 -5.21 -0.81 -7.23
N THR A 70 -4.36 -0.79 -8.27
CA THR A 70 -4.41 -1.77 -9.35
C THR A 70 -3.92 -3.07 -8.77
N SER A 71 -4.82 -3.82 -8.13
CA SER A 71 -4.58 -5.22 -7.81
C SER A 71 -4.30 -5.95 -9.13
N SER A 72 -3.04 -6.32 -9.38
CA SER A 72 -2.61 -7.05 -10.58
C SER A 72 -3.16 -8.47 -10.69
N ALA A 73 -4.10 -8.86 -9.81
CA ALA A 73 -4.49 -10.25 -9.61
C ALA A 73 -5.61 -10.75 -10.55
N THR A 74 -6.23 -9.91 -11.40
CA THR A 74 -7.48 -10.31 -12.08
C THR A 74 -7.46 -10.33 -13.62
N ILE A 75 -6.38 -9.92 -14.29
CA ILE A 75 -6.41 -9.78 -15.77
C ILE A 75 -6.02 -11.08 -16.52
N THR A 76 -5.44 -12.08 -15.85
CA THR A 76 -5.03 -13.32 -16.53
C THR A 76 -6.20 -14.24 -16.89
N SER A 77 -7.36 -14.13 -16.22
CA SER A 77 -8.43 -15.13 -16.34
C SER A 77 -9.20 -15.08 -17.67
N THR A 78 -9.48 -13.89 -18.21
CA THR A 78 -10.32 -13.75 -19.41
C THR A 78 -9.54 -14.01 -20.71
N LEU A 79 -8.29 -13.53 -20.80
CA LEU A 79 -7.46 -13.75 -21.99
C LEU A 79 -7.07 -15.23 -22.15
N GLN A 80 -6.85 -15.96 -21.05
CA GLN A 80 -6.58 -17.39 -21.08
C GLN A 80 -7.76 -18.20 -21.62
N LEU A 81 -8.99 -17.92 -21.17
CA LEU A 81 -10.19 -18.61 -21.65
C LEU A 81 -10.43 -18.37 -23.15
N VAL A 82 -10.23 -17.14 -23.63
CA VAL A 82 -10.37 -16.81 -25.06
C VAL A 82 -9.29 -17.51 -25.90
N LEU A 83 -8.05 -17.53 -25.45
CA LEU A 83 -6.96 -18.20 -26.17
C LEU A 83 -7.18 -19.72 -26.25
N SER A 84 -7.65 -20.35 -25.16
CA SER A 84 -7.99 -21.77 -25.14
C SER A 84 -9.14 -22.12 -26.08
N LEU A 85 -10.20 -21.32 -26.13
CA LEU A 85 -11.33 -21.56 -27.04
C LEU A 85 -10.91 -21.43 -28.51
N MET A 86 -10.07 -20.45 -28.85
CA MET A 86 -9.56 -20.26 -30.21
C MET A 86 -8.66 -21.40 -30.68
N LEU A 87 -7.90 -22.02 -29.78
CA LEU A 87 -7.08 -23.21 -30.09
C LEU A 87 -7.95 -24.46 -30.31
N ILE A 88 -9.04 -24.62 -29.55
CA ILE A 88 -9.97 -25.74 -29.71
C ILE A 88 -10.73 -25.64 -31.04
N LEU A 89 -11.18 -24.44 -31.44
CA LEU A 89 -11.84 -24.25 -32.75
C LEU A 89 -10.90 -24.47 -33.94
N ARG A 90 -9.59 -24.18 -33.79
CA ARG A 90 -8.59 -24.43 -34.84
C ARG A 90 -8.15 -25.89 -34.96
N GLY A 91 -8.40 -26.72 -33.94
CA GLY A 91 -8.10 -28.15 -33.97
C GLY A 91 -9.23 -29.04 -34.52
N PHE A 92 -10.37 -28.45 -34.87
CA PHE A 92 -11.57 -29.14 -35.37
C PHE A 92 -11.85 -28.89 -36.87
N VAL A 93 -10.89 -28.28 -37.59
CA VAL A 93 -10.89 -28.13 -39.06
C VAL A 93 -9.67 -28.85 -39.63
#